data_AF-A0AAW5TK97-F1
#
_entry.id   AF-A0AAW5TK97-F1
#
_cell.length_a   1.000
_cell.length_b   1.000
_cell.length_c   1.000
_cell.angle_alpha   90.00
_cell.angle_beta   90.00
_cell.angle_gamma   90.00
#
_symmetry.space_group_name_H-M   'P 1'
#
loop_
_entity.id
_entity.type
_entity.pdbx_description
1 polymer ?
#
loop_
_entity_poly.entity_id
_entity_poly.type
_entity_poly.pdbx_seq_one_letter_code
_entity_poly.pdbx_strand_id
1 'polypeptide(L)' 'MKKLLFIFGTRPEFIKVYPVIQEAKRQGNPIVLVNTGQHKEMLNELLDEFSVEVDYDLKIMEK' A
#
# COMPACT_ATOMS: atom_id res chain seq x y z
N MET A 1 -10.06 11.45 -14.99
CA MET A 1 -9.39 10.38 -14.22
C MET A 1 -7.98 10.85 -13.86
N LYS A 2 -7.53 10.65 -12.63
CA LYS A 2 -6.17 10.99 -12.20
C LYS A 2 -5.46 9.70 -11.78
N LYS A 3 -4.18 9.57 -12.12
CA LYS A 3 -3.34 8.50 -11.58
C LYS A 3 -2.97 8.86 -10.14
N LEU A 4 -3.36 8.03 -9.18
CA LEU A 4 -3.17 8.27 -7.75
C LEU A 4 -2.06 7.38 -7.20
N LEU A 5 -1.15 7.98 -6.45
CA LEU A 5 -0.04 7.31 -5.78
C LEU A 5 -0.34 7.23 -4.28
N PHE A 6 -0.26 6.03 -3.72
CA PHE A 6 -0.36 5.79 -2.28
C PHE A 6 0.96 5.23 -1.79
N ILE A 7 1.53 5.89 -0.77
CA ILE A 7 2.80 5.50 -0.15
C ILE A 7 2.50 5.15 1.31
N PHE A 8 2.99 4.01 1.75
CA PHE A 8 2.91 3.53 3.13
C PHE A 8 4.15 2.70 3.45
N GLY A 9 4.49 2.57 4.73
CA GLY A 9 5.64 1.77 5.18
C GLY A 9 5.33 0.83 6.33
N THR A 10 4.19 1.04 6.99
CA THR A 10 3.86 0.36 8.23
C THR A 10 2.43 -0.17 8.23
N ARG A 11 2.18 -1.20 9.05
CA ARG A 11 0.84 -1.78 9.26
C ARG A 11 -0.21 -0.72 9.66
N PRO A 12 0.03 0.21 10.61
CA PRO A 12 -0.97 1.22 10.99
C PRO A 12 -1.28 2.23 9.88
N GLU A 13 -0.30 2.57 9.03
CA GLU A 13 -0.54 3.44 7.86
C GLU A 13 -1.43 2.73 6.84
N PHE A 14 -1.12 1.48 6.51
CA PHE A 14 -1.88 0.71 5.55
C PHE A 14 -3.35 0.54 5.98
N ILE A 15 -3.61 0.15 7.22
CA ILE A 15 -4.98 -0.01 7.76
C ILE A 15 -5.79 1.29 7.61
N LYS A 16 -5.17 2.45 7.84
CA LYS A 16 -5.85 3.75 7.75
C LYS A 16 -6.13 4.18 6.32
N VAL A 17 -5.20 3.91 5.40
CA VAL A 17 -5.30 4.38 4.02
C VAL A 17 -6.05 3.41 3.10
N TYR A 18 -6.14 2.12 3.47
CA TYR A 18 -6.81 1.10 2.68
C TYR A 18 -8.25 1.44 2.28
N PRO A 19 -9.12 1.99 3.16
CA PRO A 19 -10.46 2.42 2.76
C PRO A 19 -10.44 3.52 1.67
N VAL A 20 -9.46 4.42 1.70
CA VAL A 20 -9.29 5.48 0.69
C VAL A 20 -8.85 4.89 -0.64
N ILE A 21 -7.95 3.91 -0.62
CA ILE A 21 -7.54 3.17 -1.83
C ILE A 21 -8.76 2.49 -2.47
N GLN A 22 -9.60 1.84 -1.68
CA GLN A 22 -10.79 1.14 -2.17
C GLN A 22 -11.81 2.10 -2.79
N GLU A 23 -12.08 3.24 -2.14
CA GLU A 23 -12.96 4.26 -2.72
C GLU A 23 -12.38 4.86 -4.00
N ALA A 24 -11.07 5.12 -4.05
CA ALA A 24 -10.40 5.61 -5.24
C ALA A 24 -10.50 4.61 -6.42
N LYS A 25 -10.35 3.30 -6.15
CA LYS A 25 -10.60 2.22 -7.13
C LYS A 25 -12.04 2.22 -7.62
N ARG A 26 -13.02 2.34 -6.70
CA ARG A 26 -14.45 2.39 -7.02
C ARG A 26 -14.81 3.56 -7.94
N GLN A 27 -14.12 4.70 -7.78
CA GLN A 27 -14.26 5.88 -8.64
C GLN A 27 -13.54 5.74 -10.00
N GLY A 28 -12.90 4.60 -10.29
CA GLY A 28 -12.22 4.35 -11.56
C GLY A 28 -10.88 5.05 -11.71
N ASN A 29 -10.25 5.48 -10.61
CA ASN A 29 -8.91 6.07 -10.69
C ASN A 29 -7.85 4.96 -10.86
N PRO A 30 -6.89 5.10 -11.79
CA PRO A 30 -5.69 4.29 -11.80
C PRO A 30 -4.90 4.48 -10.50
N ILE A 31 -4.54 3.38 -9.84
CA ILE A 31 -3.85 3.38 -8.54
C ILE A 31 -2.43 2.85 -8.72
N VAL A 32 -1.48 3.45 -8.00
CA VAL A 32 -0.14 2.91 -7.77
C VAL A 32 0.10 2.83 -6.27
N LEU A 33 0.51 1.66 -5.80
CA LEU A 33 0.82 1.37 -4.39
C LEU A 33 2.33 1.22 -4.21
N VAL A 34 2.88 1.95 -3.24
CA VAL A 34 4.31 1.93 -2.91
C VAL A 34 4.48 1.60 -1.43
N ASN A 35 5.19 0.49 -1.16
CA ASN A 35 5.67 0.16 0.15
C ASN A 35 7.09 0.73 0.35
N THR A 36 7.33 1.50 1.41
CA THR A 36 8.68 1.99 1.74
C THR A 36 9.55 0.91 2.40
N GLY A 37 8.94 -0.17 2.91
CA GLY A 37 9.63 -1.28 3.54
C GLY A 37 10.00 -1.05 5.00
N GLN A 38 9.28 -0.21 5.75
CA GLN A 38 9.62 0.11 7.15
C GLN A 38 9.33 -1.02 8.15
N HIS A 39 8.21 -1.76 7.98
CA HIS A 39 7.86 -2.92 8.80
C HIS A 39 7.52 -4.13 7.91
N LYS A 40 8.55 -4.79 7.37
CA LYS A 40 8.38 -5.84 6.34
C LYS A 40 7.48 -7.01 6.78
N GLU A 41 7.79 -7.67 7.89
CA GLU A 41 7.07 -8.89 8.31
C GLU A 41 5.59 -8.60 8.63
N MET A 42 5.32 -7.64 9.52
CA MET A 42 3.95 -7.32 9.95
C MET A 42 3.07 -6.71 8.85
N LEU A 43 3.68 -6.00 7.89
CA LEU A 43 2.96 -5.44 6.76
C LEU A 43 2.69 -6.50 5.70
N ASN A 44 3.64 -7.39 5.42
CA ASN A 44 3.45 -8.47 4.44
C ASN A 44 2.32 -9.41 4.83
N GLU A 45 2.24 -9.83 6.10
CA GLU A 45 1.11 -10.63 6.60
C GLU A 45 -0.24 -9.94 6.36
N LEU A 46 -0.29 -8.62 6.56
CA LEU A 46 -1.50 -7.84 6.33
C LEU A 46 -1.81 -7.71 4.83
N LEU A 47 -0.81 -7.45 3.99
CA LEU A 47 -1.00 -7.37 2.54
C LEU A 47 -1.52 -8.70 1.98
N ASP A 48 -1.01 -9.82 2.48
CA ASP A 48 -1.47 -11.18 2.14
C ASP A 48 -2.92 -11.41 2.61
N GLU A 49 -3.23 -11.07 3.86
CA GLU A 49 -4.59 -11.18 4.43
C GLU A 49 -5.62 -10.39 3.59
N PHE A 50 -5.24 -9.22 3.08
CA PHE A 50 -6.09 -8.37 2.26
C PHE A 50 -5.96 -8.65 0.75
N SER A 51 -5.12 -9.60 0.34
CA SER A 51 -4.81 -9.92 -1.07
C SER A 51 -4.42 -8.67 -1.88
N VAL A 52 -3.55 -7.84 -1.31
CA VAL A 52 -3.08 -6.59 -1.92
C VAL A 52 -1.63 -6.73 -2.37
N GLU A 53 -1.42 -6.63 -3.68
CA GLU A 53 -0.09 -6.51 -4.29
C GLU A 53 0.34 -5.05 -4.37
N VAL A 54 1.61 -4.76 -4.08
CA VAL A 54 2.21 -3.42 -4.23
C VAL A 54 2.95 -3.32 -5.55
N ASP A 55 2.82 -2.19 -6.26
CA ASP A 55 3.53 -1.96 -7.52
C ASP A 55 5.03 -1.74 -7.31
N TYR A 56 5.40 -1.15 -6.16
CA TYR A 56 6.79 -0.90 -5.80
C TYR A 56 7.04 -1.21 -4.32
N ASP A 57 8.11 -1.94 -4.04
CA ASP A 57 8.68 -2.11 -2.70
C ASP A 57 10.08 -1.49 -2.69
N LEU A 58 10.24 -0.38 -1.97
CA LEU A 58 11.47 0.42 -1.96
C LEU A 58 12.55 -0.15 -1.03
N LYS A 59 12.18 -1.06 -0.11
CA LYS A 59 13.12 -1.72 0.80
C LYS A 59 14.10 -0.78 1.52
N ILE A 60 13.65 0.42 1.90
CA ILE A 60 14.53 1.49 2.41
C ILE A 60 15.22 1.09 3.72
N MET A 61 14.60 0.19 4.50
CA MET A 61 15.14 -0.27 5.78
C MET A 61 16.00 -1.54 5.68
N GLU A 62 16.18 -2.12 4.49
CA GLU A 62 17.12 -3.24 4.30
C GLU A 62 18.55 -2.68 4.23
N LYS A 63 19.39 -3.06 5.20
CA LYS A 63 20.84 -2.86 5.22
C LYS A 63 21.55 -4.20 5.20
#